data_AF-X1GBJ7-F1
#
_entry.id   AF-X1GBJ7-F1
#
_cell.length_a   1.000
_cell.length_b   1.000
_cell.length_c   1.000
_cell.angle_alpha   90.00
_cell.angle_beta   90.00
_cell.angle_gamma   90.00
#
_symmetry.space_group_name_H-M   'P 1'
#
loop_
_entity.id
_entity.type
_entity.pdbx_description
1 polymer ?
#
loop_
_entity_poly.entity_id
_entity_poly.type
_entity_poly.pdbx_seq_one_letter_code
_entity_poly.pdbx_strand_id
1 'polypeptide(L)'
;MLKIGEKVLSRKDIYQYFGSLQQVAGLRRFTYAEGKAKGLEAVECRSGSGLRFVILIDRGMDIGLCEYQGIPKSKKQRYILKIYSRERGNRVIYPD
;
A
#
# COMPACT_ATOMS: atom_id res chain seq x y z
N MET A 1 -8.76 -6.57 12.50
CA MET A 1 -9.38 -5.23 12.55
C MET A 1 -8.62 -4.33 11.59
N LEU A 2 -9.31 -3.44 10.87
CA LEU A 2 -8.72 -2.49 9.92
C LEU A 2 -8.94 -1.07 10.43
N LYS A 3 -7.90 -0.25 10.46
CA LYS A 3 -8.01 1.16 10.84
C LYS A 3 -8.31 2.00 9.60
N ILE A 4 -9.38 2.79 9.65
CA ILE A 4 -9.75 3.79 8.65
C ILE A 4 -9.94 5.10 9.39
N GLY A 5 -9.04 6.07 9.19
CA GLY A 5 -9.02 7.30 10.00
C GLY A 5 -8.86 6.99 11.49
N GLU A 6 -9.78 7.48 12.33
CA GLU A 6 -9.79 7.23 13.78
C GLU A 6 -10.52 5.93 14.18
N LYS A 7 -11.26 5.31 13.25
CA LYS A 7 -12.09 4.15 13.55
C LYS A 7 -11.34 2.85 13.29
N VAL A 8 -11.51 1.90 14.21
CA VAL A 8 -11.02 0.52 14.07
C VAL A 8 -12.21 -0.36 13.73
N LEU A 9 -12.28 -0.83 12.49
CA LEU A 9 -13.38 -1.65 11.98
C LEU A 9 -13.04 -3.13 12.10
N SER A 10 -14.01 -3.93 12.56
CA SER A 10 -13.95 -5.38 12.47
C SER A 10 -14.19 -5.83 11.03
N ARG A 11 -13.90 -7.12 10.75
CA ARG A 11 -14.18 -7.68 9.43
C ARG A 11 -15.68 -7.58 9.09
N LYS A 12 -16.56 -7.81 10.06
CA LYS A 12 -18.02 -7.70 9.90
C LYS A 12 -18.43 -6.28 9.50
N ASP A 13 -17.87 -5.27 10.15
CA ASP A 13 -18.17 -3.86 9.86
C ASP A 13 -17.75 -3.48 8.44
N ILE A 14 -16.58 -3.97 8.00
CA ILE A 14 -16.10 -3.74 6.63
C ILE A 14 -17.06 -4.32 5.59
N TYR A 15 -17.54 -5.55 5.79
CA TYR A 15 -18.51 -6.15 4.87
C TYR A 15 -19.88 -5.45 4.91
N GLN A 16 -20.28 -4.89 6.05
CA GLN A 16 -21.52 -4.11 6.16
C GLN A 16 -21.44 -2.77 5.40
N TYR A 17 -20.30 -2.08 5.45
CA TYR A 17 -20.15 -0.76 4.80
C TYR A 17 -19.68 -0.82 3.35
N PHE A 18 -18.76 -1.74 3.02
CA PHE A 18 -18.05 -1.76 1.74
C PHE A 18 -18.29 -3.04 0.93
N GLY A 19 -18.98 -4.05 1.46
CA GLY A 19 -19.24 -5.32 0.75
C GLY A 19 -18.01 -6.20 0.47
N SER A 20 -16.79 -5.65 0.45
CA SER A 20 -15.53 -6.38 0.36
C SER A 20 -14.37 -5.60 0.97
N LEU A 21 -13.41 -6.33 1.55
CA LEU A 21 -12.15 -5.78 2.03
C LEU A 21 -11.33 -5.11 0.90
N GLN A 22 -11.34 -5.67 -0.32
CA GLN A 22 -10.51 -5.17 -1.44
C GLN A 22 -10.82 -3.73 -1.85
N GLN A 23 -12.04 -3.26 -1.58
CA GLN A 23 -12.41 -1.86 -1.86
C GLN A 23 -11.70 -0.87 -0.92
N VAL A 24 -11.37 -1.32 0.29
CA VAL A 24 -10.75 -0.51 1.34
C VAL A 24 -9.24 -0.72 1.38
N ALA A 25 -8.80 -1.98 1.34
CA ALA A 25 -7.41 -2.37 1.45
C ALA A 25 -7.18 -3.70 0.73
N GLY A 26 -6.03 -3.85 0.07
CA GLY A 26 -5.74 -5.09 -0.65
C GLY A 26 -4.58 -4.98 -1.60
N LEU A 27 -4.38 -6.08 -2.33
CA LEU A 27 -3.40 -6.23 -3.38
C LEU A 27 -4.12 -6.35 -4.72
N ARG A 28 -3.66 -5.61 -5.72
CA ARG A 28 -4.19 -5.69 -7.09
C ARG A 28 -3.03 -5.86 -8.07
N ARG A 29 -2.98 -7.03 -8.70
CA ARG A 29 -1.99 -7.34 -9.75
C ARG A 29 -2.47 -6.77 -11.08
N PHE A 30 -1.56 -6.21 -11.86
CA PHE A 30 -1.85 -5.65 -13.18
C PHE A 30 -0.60 -5.63 -14.05
N THR A 31 -0.80 -5.45 -15.35
CA THR A 31 0.27 -5.29 -16.33
C THR A 31 0.12 -3.93 -17.01
N TYR A 32 1.23 -3.24 -17.22
CA TYR A 32 1.23 -2.00 -17.99
C TYR A 32 0.93 -2.29 -19.46
N ALA A 33 -0.12 -1.68 -20.00
CA ALA A 33 -0.58 -1.94 -21.37
C ALA A 33 0.23 -1.20 -22.45
N GLU A 34 0.88 -0.09 -22.09
CA GLU A 34 1.54 0.81 -23.05
C GLU A 34 2.72 1.60 -22.45
N GLY A 35 3.39 2.39 -23.29
CA GLY A 35 4.56 3.20 -22.93
C GLY A 35 5.83 2.40 -22.67
N LYS A 36 6.83 3.04 -22.03
CA LYS A 36 8.14 2.42 -21.73
C LYS A 36 8.08 1.23 -20.77
N ALA A 37 6.97 1.10 -20.03
CA ALA A 37 6.75 0.00 -19.10
C ALA A 37 5.83 -1.09 -19.69
N LYS A 38 5.43 -1.02 -20.97
CA LYS A 38 4.53 -2.00 -21.58
C LYS A 38 5.00 -3.44 -21.32
N GLY A 39 4.08 -4.29 -20.87
CA GLY A 39 4.33 -5.69 -20.54
C GLY A 39 4.87 -5.93 -19.13
N LEU A 40 5.26 -4.88 -18.40
CA LEU A 40 5.74 -5.00 -17.03
C LEU A 40 4.59 -5.38 -16.10
N GLU A 41 4.83 -6.40 -15.29
CA GLU A 41 3.95 -6.86 -14.24
C GLU A 41 4.19 -6.12 -12.92
N ALA A 42 3.10 -5.73 -12.29
CA ALA A 42 3.12 -4.98 -11.05
C ALA A 42 2.00 -5.37 -10.10
N VAL A 43 2.18 -5.06 -8.81
CA VAL A 43 1.18 -5.22 -7.77
C VAL A 43 1.00 -3.90 -7.04
N GLU A 44 -0.21 -3.35 -7.11
CA GLU A 44 -0.62 -2.23 -6.28
C GLU A 44 -1.01 -2.74 -4.90
N CYS A 45 -0.42 -2.17 -3.87
CA CYS A 45 -0.70 -2.41 -2.47
C CYS A 45 -1.44 -1.20 -1.89
N ARG A 46 -2.61 -1.42 -1.30
CA ARG A 46 -3.39 -0.38 -0.61
C ARG A 46 -3.66 -0.80 0.83
N SER A 47 -3.34 0.09 1.76
CA SER A 47 -3.77 -0.02 3.15
C SER A 47 -5.04 0.80 3.38
N GLY A 48 -5.86 0.40 4.36
CA GLY A 48 -7.05 1.16 4.77
C GLY A 48 -6.74 2.47 5.48
N SER A 49 -5.48 2.69 5.87
CA SER A 49 -4.99 3.86 6.60
C SER A 49 -4.38 4.96 5.71
N GLY A 50 -4.23 4.71 4.41
CA GLY A 50 -3.83 5.71 3.43
C GLY A 50 -2.46 5.50 2.78
N LEU A 51 -1.68 4.49 3.18
CA LEU A 51 -0.50 4.06 2.44
C LEU A 51 -0.90 3.31 1.16
N ARG A 52 -0.36 3.74 0.02
CA ARG A 52 -0.51 3.11 -1.30
C ARG A 52 0.86 3.03 -1.97
N PHE A 53 1.22 1.88 -2.53
CA PHE A 53 2.45 1.75 -3.31
C PHE A 53 2.35 0.66 -4.38
N VAL A 54 3.24 0.72 -5.38
CA VAL A 54 3.31 -0.25 -6.47
C VAL A 54 4.63 -1.01 -6.41
N ILE A 55 4.55 -2.33 -6.37
CA ILE A 55 5.68 -3.25 -6.52
C ILE A 55 5.82 -3.58 -8.01
N LEU A 56 7.00 -3.35 -8.57
CA LEU A 56 7.34 -3.67 -9.96
C LEU A 56 7.99 -5.06 -10.00
N ILE A 57 7.19 -6.09 -10.29
CA ILE A 57 7.61 -7.50 -10.17
C ILE A 57 8.81 -7.80 -11.07
N ASP A 58 8.72 -7.41 -12.34
CA ASP A 58 9.78 -7.64 -13.34
C ASP A 58 11.02 -6.76 -13.14
N ARG A 59 10.99 -5.84 -12.17
CA ARG A 59 12.16 -5.02 -11.78
C ARG A 59 12.70 -5.44 -10.42
N GLY A 60 12.69 -6.74 -10.14
CA GLY A 60 13.24 -7.28 -8.90
C GLY A 60 12.44 -6.87 -7.67
N MET A 61 11.12 -6.71 -7.81
CA MET A 61 10.23 -6.22 -6.76
C MET A 61 10.60 -4.81 -6.24
N ASP A 62 11.16 -3.98 -7.11
CA ASP A 62 11.41 -2.57 -6.79
C ASP A 62 10.09 -1.83 -6.50
N ILE A 63 10.16 -0.77 -5.71
CA ILE A 63 8.98 0.03 -5.38
C ILE A 63 8.93 1.26 -6.27
N GLY A 64 7.90 1.30 -7.11
CA GLY A 64 7.60 2.43 -7.98
C GLY A 64 6.87 3.55 -7.24
N LEU A 65 5.65 3.85 -7.68
CA LEU A 65 4.80 4.87 -7.06
C LEU A 65 4.58 4.54 -5.57
N CYS A 66 4.68 5.55 -4.71
CA CYS A 66 4.37 5.47 -3.29
C CYS A 66 3.70 6.76 -2.82
N GLU A 67 2.58 6.62 -2.13
CA GLU A 67 1.76 7.70 -1.60
C GLU A 67 1.33 7.38 -0.17
N TYR A 68 1.29 8.40 0.67
CA TYR A 68 0.67 8.30 1.99
C TYR A 68 -0.35 9.42 2.13
N GLN A 69 -1.61 9.04 2.40
CA GLN A 69 -2.74 9.97 2.50
C GLN A 69 -2.86 10.87 1.26
N GLY A 70 -2.63 10.30 0.08
CA GLY A 70 -2.69 11.03 -1.21
C GLY A 70 -1.49 11.92 -1.50
N ILE A 71 -0.49 12.00 -0.61
CA ILE A 71 0.71 12.80 -0.81
C ILE A 71 1.80 11.89 -1.42
N PRO A 72 2.28 12.17 -2.64
CA PRO A 72 3.37 11.43 -3.25
C PRO A 72 4.64 11.50 -2.39
N LYS A 73 5.31 10.36 -2.24
CA LYS A 73 6.60 10.25 -1.57
C LYS A 73 7.63 9.73 -2.55
N SER A 74 8.60 10.56 -2.91
CA SER A 74 9.69 10.16 -3.79
C SER A 74 10.93 9.77 -2.97
N LYS A 75 11.38 8.52 -3.20
CA LYS A 75 12.67 7.90 -2.83
C LYS A 75 12.87 7.33 -1.41
N LYS A 76 13.52 6.14 -1.45
CA LYS A 76 13.96 5.17 -0.43
C LYS A 76 12.86 4.29 0.19
N GLN A 77 12.96 2.97 -0.06
CA GLN A 77 12.31 1.84 0.64
C GLN A 77 12.11 2.10 2.15
N ARG A 78 13.08 2.80 2.76
CA ARG A 78 13.17 3.16 4.18
C ARG A 78 11.98 4.00 4.67
N TYR A 79 11.33 4.80 3.82
CA TYR A 79 10.13 5.56 4.22
C TYR A 79 8.88 4.69 4.31
N ILE A 80 8.75 3.68 3.44
CA ILE A 80 7.54 2.84 3.39
C ILE A 80 7.44 2.02 4.66
N LEU A 81 8.54 1.38 5.07
CA LEU A 81 8.57 0.67 6.34
C LEU A 81 8.39 1.62 7.54
N LYS A 82 8.93 2.85 7.48
CA LYS A 82 8.72 3.85 8.55
C LYS A 82 7.25 4.28 8.65
N ILE A 83 6.57 4.47 7.52
CA ILE A 83 5.15 4.80 7.46
C ILE A 83 4.31 3.61 7.92
N TYR A 84 4.59 2.41 7.39
CA TYR A 84 3.89 1.19 7.76
C TYR A 84 4.05 0.83 9.23
N SER A 85 5.26 0.99 9.77
CA SER A 85 5.57 0.84 11.20
C SER A 85 4.76 1.83 12.03
N ARG A 86 4.73 3.10 11.61
CA ARG A 86 3.95 4.15 12.27
C ARG A 86 2.45 3.85 12.25
N GLU A 87 1.93 3.33 11.14
CA GLU A 87 0.52 2.91 11.02
C GLU A 87 0.17 1.76 11.98
N ARG A 88 1.11 0.85 12.24
CA ARG A 88 0.96 -0.31 13.14
C ARG A 88 1.23 0.01 14.62
N GLY A 89 1.65 1.24 14.95
CA GLY A 89 2.07 1.58 16.32
C GLY A 89 3.40 0.96 16.76
N ASN A 90 4.12 0.29 15.85
CA ASN A 90 5.45 -0.24 16.11
C ASN A 90 6.50 0.85 15.87
N ARG A 91 7.57 0.88 16.69
CA ARG A 91 8.82 1.57 16.35
C ARG A 91 9.75 0.55 15.70
N VAL A 92 9.91 0.62 14.38
CA VAL A 92 11.02 -0.09 13.72
C VAL A 92 12.28 0.74 13.94
N ILE A 93 13.18 0.24 14.80
CA ILE A 93 14.55 0.73 14.96
C ILE A 93 15.36 0.06 13.85
N TYR A 94 15.94 0.86 12.95
CA TYR A 94 16.95 0.36 12.03
C TYR A 94 18.31 0.56 12.69
N PRO A 95 19.16 -0.48 12.77
CA PRO A 95 20.57 -0.24 13.01
C PRO A 95 21.14 0.58 11.85
N ASP A 96 22.05 1.50 12.20
CA ASP A 96 22.70 2.41 11.25
C ASP A 96 23.54 1.68 10.19
#